data_AF-A0A660RNY3-F1
#
_entry.id   AF-A0A660RNY3-F1
#
_cell.length_a   1.000
_cell.length_b   1.000
_cell.length_c   1.000
_cell.angle_alpha   90.00
_cell.angle_beta   90.00
_cell.angle_gamma   90.00
#
_symmetry.space_group_name_H-M   'P 1'
#
loop_
_entity.id
_entity.type
_entity.pdbx_description
1 polymer ?
#
loop_
_entity_poly.entity_id
_entity_poly.type
_entity_poly.pdbx_seq_one_letter_code
_entity_poly.pdbx_strand_id
1 'polypeptide(L)'
;MHGRIFVIDTKEDMQNRGYFYEAPWEYYEMVHFIPGCDYVVREGENRFKDNCMRFAEEYSLKFGEDIWLEQVETNGEEFQVAVVKVAPLSEALKKEKLKRLERIKEELEKPDPDMWRIQYEAWTDSGFWFVIPEYRFGPEMELLEWLEKESPEEIFITEVFDYHI
;
A
#
# COMPACT_ATOMS: atom_id res chain seq x y z
N MET A 1 12.18 3.42 12.24
CA MET A 1 11.94 2.49 11.10
C MET A 1 11.19 3.26 10.02
N HIS A 2 11.55 3.12 8.74
CA HIS A 2 10.86 3.82 7.65
C HIS A 2 9.90 2.90 6.88
N GLY A 3 8.66 3.35 6.74
CA GLY A 3 7.64 2.70 5.94
C GLY A 3 7.13 3.59 4.80
N ARG A 4 6.18 3.09 4.01
CA ARG A 4 5.60 3.82 2.87
C ARG A 4 4.09 3.86 2.94
N ILE A 5 3.52 5.01 2.57
CA ILE A 5 2.10 5.13 2.26
C ILE A 5 1.98 5.24 0.75
N PHE A 6 1.25 4.34 0.12
CA PHE A 6 0.96 4.35 -1.31
C PHE A 6 -0.45 4.86 -1.55
N VAL A 7 -0.59 5.89 -2.37
CA VAL A 7 -1.91 6.33 -2.85
C VAL A 7 -2.25 5.52 -4.07
N ILE A 8 -3.38 4.81 -3.99
CA ILE A 8 -3.84 3.94 -5.06
C ILE A 8 -5.09 4.50 -5.72
N ASP A 9 -5.24 4.18 -7.01
CA ASP A 9 -6.39 4.53 -7.82
C ASP A 9 -6.73 3.38 -8.79
N THR A 10 -7.90 3.45 -9.42
CA THR A 10 -8.30 2.54 -10.50
C THR A 10 -8.44 3.30 -11.82
N LYS A 11 -8.26 2.58 -12.93
CA LYS A 11 -8.45 3.15 -14.27
C LYS A 11 -9.85 3.71 -14.47
N GLU A 12 -10.86 2.98 -14.01
CA GLU A 12 -12.27 3.37 -14.13
C GLU A 12 -12.53 4.68 -13.36
N ASP A 13 -12.03 4.75 -12.13
CA ASP A 13 -12.17 5.93 -11.27
C ASP A 13 -11.45 7.15 -11.82
N MET A 14 -10.21 6.99 -12.29
CA MET A 14 -9.45 8.05 -12.97
C MET A 14 -10.19 8.57 -14.19
N GLN A 15 -10.74 7.68 -15.02
CA GLN A 15 -11.49 8.05 -16.22
C GLN A 15 -12.79 8.80 -15.89
N ASN A 16 -13.49 8.36 -14.85
CA ASN A 16 -14.75 8.97 -14.41
C ASN A 16 -14.52 10.37 -13.81
N ARG A 17 -13.44 10.56 -13.03
CA ARG A 17 -13.11 11.85 -12.42
C ARG A 17 -12.41 12.81 -13.39
N GLY A 18 -11.62 12.28 -14.33
CA GLY A 18 -10.74 13.06 -15.19
C GLY A 18 -9.55 13.66 -14.45
N TYR A 19 -9.12 13.07 -13.32
CA TYR A 19 -7.90 13.38 -12.56
C TYR A 19 -7.56 12.19 -11.64
N PHE A 20 -6.30 12.10 -11.21
CA PHE A 20 -5.80 11.07 -10.30
C PHE A 20 -6.34 11.26 -8.90
N TYR A 21 -6.57 10.16 -8.19
CA TYR A 21 -6.80 10.21 -6.76
C TYR A 21 -5.53 10.70 -6.05
N GLU A 22 -5.70 11.78 -5.30
CA GLU A 22 -4.69 12.33 -4.40
C GLU A 22 -5.09 12.00 -2.96
N ALA A 23 -4.10 11.88 -2.07
CA ALA A 23 -4.39 11.68 -0.66
C ALA A 23 -5.23 12.86 -0.12
N PRO A 24 -6.44 12.63 0.40
CA PRO A 24 -7.32 13.71 0.84
C PRO A 24 -6.97 14.27 2.22
N TRP A 25 -5.91 13.75 2.84
CA TRP A 25 -5.52 14.06 4.21
C TRP A 25 -4.21 14.82 4.26
N GLU A 26 -4.13 15.75 5.20
CA GLU A 26 -2.90 16.45 5.51
C GLU A 26 -1.91 15.51 6.22
N TYR A 27 -0.62 15.87 6.20
CA TYR A 27 0.44 14.99 6.74
C TYR A 27 0.24 14.68 8.23
N TYR A 28 -0.23 15.66 9.01
CA TYR A 28 -0.48 15.46 10.44
C TYR A 28 -1.65 14.50 10.69
N GLU A 29 -2.62 14.41 9.79
CA GLU A 29 -3.73 13.45 9.89
C GLU A 29 -3.23 12.03 9.60
N MET A 30 -2.41 11.88 8.55
CA MET A 30 -1.80 10.58 8.22
C MET A 30 -0.90 10.05 9.33
N VAL A 31 -0.19 10.93 10.05
CA VAL A 31 0.56 10.56 11.26
C VAL A 31 -0.34 9.91 12.30
N HIS A 32 -1.58 10.40 12.49
CA HIS A 32 -2.50 9.86 13.48
C HIS A 32 -3.11 8.50 13.10
N PHE A 33 -3.09 8.12 11.82
CA PHE A 33 -3.59 6.83 11.37
C PHE A 33 -2.58 5.69 11.57
N ILE A 34 -1.29 6.01 11.63
CA ILE A 34 -0.23 5.02 11.78
C ILE A 34 0.24 4.98 13.24
N PRO A 35 0.05 3.86 13.97
CA PRO A 35 0.47 3.76 15.36
C PRO A 35 1.99 4.00 15.53
N GLY A 36 2.34 4.91 16.43
CA GLY A 36 3.74 5.24 16.73
C GLY A 36 4.44 6.12 15.69
N CYS A 37 3.72 6.64 14.70
CA CYS A 37 4.32 7.48 13.67
C CYS A 37 4.78 8.83 14.22
N ASP A 38 6.03 9.20 13.91
CA ASP A 38 6.62 10.48 14.26
C ASP A 38 6.29 11.56 13.23
N TYR A 39 6.37 11.21 11.94
CA TYR A 39 6.13 12.13 10.84
C TYR A 39 5.76 11.39 9.55
N VAL A 40 5.10 12.12 8.65
CA VAL A 40 4.82 11.75 7.26
C VAL A 40 5.33 12.87 6.34
N VAL A 41 5.98 12.51 5.24
CA VAL A 41 6.46 13.45 4.23
C VAL A 41 6.25 12.88 2.84
N ARG A 42 5.81 13.73 1.90
CA ARG A 42 5.70 13.34 0.49
C ARG A 42 7.08 13.08 -0.08
N GLU A 43 7.28 11.92 -0.68
CA GLU A 43 8.52 11.61 -1.38
C GLU A 43 8.55 12.39 -2.70
N GLY A 44 9.72 12.96 -3.03
CA GLY A 44 9.91 13.63 -4.31
C GLY A 44 9.91 12.63 -5.48
N GLU A 45 9.64 13.12 -6.69
CA GLU A 45 9.58 12.31 -7.93
C GLU A 45 10.80 11.39 -8.10
N ASN A 46 11.98 11.85 -7.70
CA ASN A 46 13.24 11.10 -7.80
C ASN A 46 13.25 9.77 -7.03
N ARG A 47 12.34 9.57 -6.07
CA ARG A 47 12.25 8.36 -5.24
C ARG A 47 11.02 7.51 -5.53
N PHE A 48 10.12 7.97 -6.39
CA PHE A 48 8.88 7.28 -6.70
C PHE A 48 9.15 5.87 -7.25
N LYS A 49 10.04 5.78 -8.26
CA LYS A 49 10.49 4.51 -8.83
C LYS A 49 11.08 3.57 -7.80
N ASP A 50 12.01 4.06 -6.97
CA ASP A 50 12.70 3.26 -5.96
C ASP A 50 11.71 2.69 -4.93
N ASN A 51 10.70 3.47 -4.55
CA ASN A 51 9.64 3.02 -3.66
C ASN A 51 8.76 1.94 -4.30
N CYS A 52 8.42 2.09 -5.57
CA CYS A 52 7.67 1.06 -6.31
C CYS A 52 8.50 -0.21 -6.51
N MET A 53 9.83 -0.10 -6.69
CA MET A 53 10.72 -1.25 -6.74
C MET A 53 10.79 -1.96 -5.39
N ARG A 54 10.89 -1.23 -4.27
CA ARG A 54 10.85 -1.80 -2.92
C ARG A 54 9.52 -2.51 -2.64
N PHE A 55 8.40 -1.93 -3.07
CA PHE A 55 7.09 -2.56 -3.00
C PHE A 55 7.05 -3.87 -3.81
N ALA A 56 7.63 -3.87 -5.01
CA ALA A 56 7.73 -5.07 -5.83
C ALA A 56 8.57 -6.17 -5.14
N GLU A 57 9.71 -5.80 -4.56
CA GLU A 57 10.60 -6.72 -3.85
C GLU A 57 9.91 -7.37 -2.65
N GLU A 58 9.21 -6.59 -1.83
CA GLU A 58 8.50 -7.07 -0.63
C GLU A 58 7.51 -8.19 -0.97
N TYR A 59 6.74 -7.99 -2.05
CA TYR A 59 5.71 -8.97 -2.47
C TYR A 59 6.20 -9.93 -3.55
N SER A 60 7.51 -9.97 -3.83
CA SER A 60 8.11 -10.81 -4.87
C SER A 60 7.46 -10.64 -6.26
N LEU A 61 7.03 -9.42 -6.57
CA LEU A 61 6.50 -9.01 -7.87
C LEU A 61 7.64 -8.62 -8.81
N LYS A 62 7.48 -8.88 -10.10
CA LYS A 62 8.50 -8.52 -11.09
C LYS A 62 8.29 -7.10 -11.62
N PHE A 63 9.26 -6.24 -11.35
CA PHE A 63 9.29 -4.91 -11.95
C PHE A 63 9.51 -4.99 -13.47
N GLY A 64 8.65 -4.34 -14.25
CA GLY A 64 8.56 -4.42 -15.71
C GLY A 64 7.56 -5.47 -16.24
N GLU A 65 6.97 -6.32 -15.38
CA GLU A 65 5.99 -7.35 -15.79
C GLU A 65 4.71 -7.28 -14.94
N ASP A 66 4.84 -7.32 -13.60
CA ASP A 66 3.74 -7.27 -12.65
C ASP A 66 3.46 -5.84 -12.15
N ILE A 67 4.52 -5.02 -12.11
CA ILE A 67 4.47 -3.59 -11.81
C ILE A 67 5.39 -2.83 -12.77
N TRP A 68 4.92 -1.75 -13.38
CA TRP A 68 5.73 -0.91 -14.26
C TRP A 68 5.37 0.56 -14.11
N LEU A 69 6.25 1.43 -14.60
CA LEU A 69 5.98 2.87 -14.66
C LEU A 69 5.38 3.24 -16.01
N GLU A 70 4.37 4.08 -15.99
CA GLU A 70 3.71 4.61 -17.16
C GLU A 70 3.54 6.13 -17.02
N GLN A 71 3.60 6.85 -18.14
CA GLN A 71 3.23 8.26 -18.19
C GLN A 71 1.77 8.33 -18.64
N VAL A 72 0.94 8.97 -17.84
CA VAL A 72 -0.49 9.13 -18.12
C VAL A 72 -0.78 10.62 -18.17
N GLU A 73 -1.41 11.06 -19.26
CA GLU A 73 -1.85 12.43 -19.43
C GLU A 73 -3.25 12.60 -18.86
N THR A 74 -3.46 13.61 -18.02
CA THR A 74 -4.78 13.97 -17.51
C THR A 74 -4.87 15.48 -17.34
N ASN A 75 -5.95 16.08 -17.86
CA ASN A 75 -6.13 17.55 -17.92
C ASN A 75 -4.98 18.32 -18.58
N GLY A 76 -4.23 17.68 -19.49
CA GLY A 76 -3.09 18.30 -20.19
C GLY A 76 -1.79 18.32 -19.38
N GLU A 77 -1.75 17.66 -18.23
CA GLU A 77 -0.54 17.42 -17.44
C GLU A 77 -0.14 15.94 -17.53
N GLU A 78 1.15 15.66 -17.68
CA GLU A 78 1.71 14.30 -17.69
C GLU A 78 2.13 13.90 -16.29
N PHE A 79 1.65 12.75 -15.84
CA PHE A 79 1.98 12.19 -14.53
C PHE A 79 2.64 10.82 -14.69
N GLN A 80 3.72 10.61 -13.94
CA GLN A 80 4.30 9.28 -13.78
C GLN A 80 3.52 8.51 -12.73
N VAL A 81 2.96 7.37 -13.11
CA VAL A 81 2.27 6.44 -12.22
C VAL A 81 2.95 5.08 -12.26
N ALA A 82 2.73 4.26 -11.23
CA ALA A 82 3.06 2.84 -11.29
C ALA A 82 1.78 2.02 -11.49
N VAL A 83 1.73 1.24 -12.56
CA VAL A 83 0.63 0.30 -12.81
C VAL A 83 0.99 -1.02 -12.17
N VAL A 84 0.06 -1.59 -11.40
CA VAL A 84 0.24 -2.87 -10.69
C VAL A 84 -0.86 -3.83 -11.08
N LYS A 85 -0.48 -5.02 -11.56
CA LYS A 85 -1.43 -6.11 -11.82
C LYS A 85 -1.97 -6.65 -10.50
N VAL A 86 -3.29 -6.72 -10.40
CA VAL A 86 -3.97 -7.09 -9.17
C VAL A 86 -3.87 -8.57 -8.88
N ALA A 87 -3.93 -9.42 -9.91
CA ALA A 87 -3.86 -10.88 -9.75
C ALA A 87 -2.56 -11.35 -9.02
N PRO A 88 -1.34 -11.03 -9.48
CA PRO A 88 -0.12 -11.43 -8.78
C PRO A 88 0.02 -10.76 -7.41
N LEU A 89 -0.37 -9.48 -7.26
CA LEU A 89 -0.37 -8.78 -5.97
C LEU A 89 -1.28 -9.47 -4.95
N SER A 90 -2.51 -9.81 -5.35
CA SER A 90 -3.49 -10.44 -4.48
C SER A 90 -3.02 -11.82 -4.00
N GLU A 91 -2.40 -12.60 -4.89
CA GLU A 91 -1.81 -13.88 -4.51
C GLU A 91 -0.62 -13.74 -3.55
N ALA A 92 0.21 -12.70 -3.73
CA ALA A 92 1.30 -12.39 -2.79
C ALA A 92 0.75 -11.99 -1.41
N LEU A 93 -0.24 -11.09 -1.37
CA LEU A 93 -0.89 -10.64 -0.13
C LEU A 93 -1.59 -11.79 0.61
N LYS A 94 -2.26 -12.70 -0.12
CA LYS A 94 -2.86 -13.91 0.48
C LYS A 94 -1.82 -14.83 1.09
N LYS A 95 -0.68 -15.03 0.44
CA LYS A 95 0.44 -15.81 1.00
C LYS A 95 0.99 -15.18 2.26
N GLU A 96 1.13 -13.84 2.27
CA GLU A 96 1.61 -13.15 3.47
C GLU A 96 0.60 -13.21 4.62
N LYS A 97 -0.69 -13.06 4.33
CA LYS A 97 -1.77 -13.30 5.29
C LYS A 97 -1.67 -14.67 5.94
N LEU A 98 -1.41 -15.72 5.16
CA LEU A 98 -1.26 -17.08 5.71
C LEU A 98 -0.05 -17.20 6.64
N LYS A 99 1.11 -16.65 6.26
CA LYS A 99 2.30 -16.64 7.12
C LYS A 99 2.08 -15.86 8.42
N ARG A 100 1.44 -14.69 8.35
CA ARG A 100 1.05 -13.91 9.53
C ARG A 100 0.16 -14.72 10.47
N LEU A 101 -0.83 -15.42 9.92
CA LEU A 101 -1.71 -16.29 10.70
C LEU A 101 -0.95 -17.46 11.35
N GLU A 102 0.05 -18.03 10.69
CA GLU A 102 0.92 -19.05 11.29
C GLU A 102 1.70 -18.48 12.48
N ARG A 103 2.37 -17.33 12.31
CA ARG A 103 3.12 -16.66 13.40
C ARG A 103 2.24 -16.27 14.58
N ILE A 104 1.01 -15.80 14.31
CA ILE A 104 0.03 -15.48 15.35
C ILE A 104 -0.40 -16.74 16.10
N LYS A 105 -0.66 -17.86 15.41
CA LYS A 105 -1.00 -19.14 16.05
C LYS A 105 0.12 -19.62 16.95
N GLU A 106 1.37 -19.57 16.48
CA GLU A 106 2.55 -19.93 17.27
C GLU A 106 2.67 -19.08 18.54
N GLU A 107 2.36 -17.77 18.47
CA GLU A 107 2.35 -16.88 19.63
C GLU A 107 1.27 -17.26 20.64
N LEU A 108 0.05 -17.56 20.15
CA LEU A 108 -1.10 -17.95 20.96
C LEU A 108 -0.92 -19.29 21.69
N GLU A 109 -0.05 -20.17 21.19
CA GLU A 109 0.26 -21.46 21.82
C GLU A 109 1.22 -21.35 23.02
N LYS A 110 1.82 -20.19 23.26
CA LYS A 110 2.72 -19.98 24.40
C LYS A 110 1.97 -19.97 25.73
N PRO A 111 2.64 -20.33 26.86
CA PRO A 111 2.04 -20.24 28.19
C PRO A 111 1.58 -18.83 28.58
N ASP A 112 2.22 -17.79 28.04
CA ASP A 112 1.89 -16.38 28.23
C ASP A 112 2.08 -15.64 26.88
N PRO A 113 1.05 -15.61 26.01
CA PRO A 113 1.12 -14.99 24.69
C PRO A 113 1.34 -13.48 24.75
N ASP A 114 2.23 -12.95 23.90
CA ASP A 114 2.44 -11.51 23.78
C ASP A 114 1.37 -10.86 22.89
N MET A 115 0.43 -10.15 23.53
CA MET A 115 -0.64 -9.43 22.84
C MET A 115 -0.15 -8.33 21.91
N TRP A 116 0.97 -7.68 22.23
CA TRP A 116 1.56 -6.64 21.37
C TRP A 116 2.16 -7.25 20.11
N ARG A 117 2.80 -8.42 20.25
CA ARG A 117 3.30 -9.16 19.09
C ARG A 117 2.18 -9.61 18.17
N ILE A 118 1.09 -10.15 18.72
CA ILE A 118 -0.08 -10.55 17.93
C ILE A 118 -0.65 -9.35 17.16
N GLN A 119 -0.80 -8.20 17.83
CA GLN A 119 -1.29 -6.98 17.21
C GLN A 119 -0.35 -6.48 16.10
N TYR A 120 0.96 -6.50 16.33
CA TYR A 120 1.97 -6.10 15.35
C TYR A 120 1.92 -6.98 14.10
N GLU A 121 1.89 -8.30 14.26
CA GLU A 121 1.82 -9.28 13.17
C GLU A 121 0.54 -9.13 12.34
N ALA A 122 -0.58 -8.86 13.01
CA ALA A 122 -1.86 -8.66 12.36
C ALA A 122 -1.91 -7.37 11.54
N TRP A 123 -1.29 -6.27 12.01
CA TRP A 123 -1.55 -4.93 11.48
C TRP A 123 -0.35 -4.20 10.85
N THR A 124 0.88 -4.37 11.33
CA THR A 124 1.98 -3.42 11.04
C THR A 124 3.26 -4.04 10.47
N ASP A 125 3.29 -5.34 10.20
CA ASP A 125 4.53 -6.08 9.91
C ASP A 125 5.32 -5.61 8.66
N SER A 126 4.66 -5.20 7.58
CA SER A 126 5.31 -4.86 6.29
C SER A 126 5.78 -3.41 6.14
N GLY A 127 5.44 -2.54 7.08
CA GLY A 127 5.74 -1.11 6.96
C GLY A 127 5.06 -0.40 5.78
N PHE A 128 4.04 -1.00 5.17
CA PHE A 128 3.28 -0.42 4.06
C PHE A 128 1.82 -0.13 4.44
N TRP A 129 1.39 1.07 4.09
CA TRP A 129 0.04 1.59 4.24
C TRP A 129 -0.48 2.10 2.91
N PHE A 130 -1.81 2.16 2.78
CA PHE A 130 -2.48 2.46 1.52
C PHE A 130 -3.58 3.49 1.75
N VAL A 131 -3.56 4.52 0.91
CA VAL A 131 -4.70 5.41 0.70
C VAL A 131 -5.49 4.84 -0.46
N ILE A 132 -6.64 4.28 -0.15
CA ILE A 132 -7.53 3.57 -1.06
C ILE A 132 -8.71 4.50 -1.39
N PRO A 133 -9.27 4.47 -2.61
CA PRO A 133 -10.45 5.24 -2.97
C PRO A 133 -11.59 5.11 -1.94
N GLU A 134 -12.44 6.14 -1.88
CA GLU A 134 -13.50 6.30 -0.86
C GLU A 134 -13.00 6.58 0.56
N TYR A 135 -11.87 7.29 0.70
CA TYR A 135 -11.33 7.74 1.99
C TYR A 135 -10.94 6.60 2.94
N ARG A 136 -10.45 5.49 2.39
CA ARG A 136 -9.92 4.38 3.18
C ARG A 136 -8.42 4.52 3.38
N PHE A 137 -7.97 4.37 4.62
CA PHE A 137 -6.56 4.37 4.99
C PHE A 137 -6.28 3.12 5.82
N GLY A 138 -5.44 2.22 5.31
CA GLY A 138 -5.22 0.95 5.98
C GLY A 138 -3.94 0.23 5.58
N PRO A 139 -3.54 -0.80 6.32
CA PRO A 139 -2.40 -1.62 5.96
C PRO A 139 -2.73 -2.54 4.78
N GLU A 140 -1.75 -3.33 4.36
CA GLU A 140 -1.88 -4.29 3.25
C GLU A 140 -3.04 -5.28 3.36
N MET A 141 -3.49 -5.61 4.58
CA MET A 141 -4.62 -6.52 4.77
C MET A 141 -5.95 -5.85 4.40
N GLU A 142 -6.09 -4.55 4.66
CA GLU A 142 -7.24 -3.77 4.18
C GLU A 142 -7.20 -3.55 2.67
N LEU A 143 -5.99 -3.38 2.11
CA LEU A 143 -5.83 -3.39 0.65
C LEU A 143 -6.31 -4.71 0.05
N LEU A 144 -5.90 -5.86 0.61
CA LEU A 144 -6.34 -7.16 0.12
C LEU A 144 -7.86 -7.31 0.16
N GLU A 145 -8.50 -6.91 1.27
CA GLU A 145 -9.97 -6.95 1.39
C GLU A 145 -10.66 -6.07 0.33
N TRP A 146 -10.11 -4.89 0.06
CA TRP A 146 -10.62 -4.01 -0.98
C TRP A 146 -10.42 -4.61 -2.38
N LEU A 147 -9.26 -5.18 -2.68
CA LEU A 147 -8.98 -5.85 -3.97
C LEU A 147 -9.90 -7.04 -4.20
N GLU A 148 -10.21 -7.83 -3.18
CA GLU A 148 -11.16 -8.95 -3.28
C GLU A 148 -12.59 -8.47 -3.52
N LYS A 149 -12.97 -7.32 -2.96
CA LYS A 149 -14.31 -6.74 -3.10
C LYS A 149 -14.51 -6.09 -4.48
N GLU A 150 -13.61 -5.20 -4.86
CA GLU A 150 -13.73 -4.41 -6.09
C GLU A 150 -13.25 -5.20 -7.32
N SER A 151 -12.34 -6.16 -7.14
CA SER A 151 -11.79 -7.00 -8.21
C SER A 151 -11.28 -6.23 -9.45
N PRO A 152 -10.53 -5.12 -9.31
CA PRO A 152 -9.93 -4.45 -10.47
C PRO A 152 -8.89 -5.35 -11.15
N GLU A 153 -8.68 -5.19 -12.46
CA GLU A 153 -7.59 -5.88 -13.17
C GLU A 153 -6.22 -5.29 -12.79
N GLU A 154 -6.18 -3.96 -12.64
CA GLU A 154 -4.99 -3.15 -12.39
C GLU A 154 -5.32 -2.02 -11.40
N ILE A 155 -4.33 -1.67 -10.57
CA ILE A 155 -4.34 -0.45 -9.76
C ILE A 155 -3.19 0.45 -10.16
N PHE A 156 -3.34 1.74 -9.88
CA PHE A 156 -2.38 2.78 -10.18
C PHE A 156 -1.88 3.35 -8.86
N ILE A 157 -0.57 3.32 -8.62
CA ILE A 157 0.04 4.11 -7.56
C ILE A 157 0.30 5.50 -8.13
N THR A 158 -0.27 6.52 -7.49
CA THR A 158 -0.23 7.92 -7.96
C THR A 158 0.71 8.77 -7.11
N GLU A 159 0.81 8.48 -5.82
CA GLU A 159 1.69 9.18 -4.89
C GLU A 159 2.31 8.21 -3.88
N VAL A 160 3.46 8.60 -3.34
CA VAL A 160 4.12 7.87 -2.25
C VAL A 160 4.58 8.83 -1.17
N PHE A 161 4.35 8.45 0.09
CA PHE A 161 4.86 9.15 1.26
C PHE A 161 5.84 8.26 2.03
N ASP A 162 6.89 8.87 2.59
CA ASP A 162 7.74 8.28 3.62
C ASP A 162 7.14 8.59 4.99
N TYR A 163 7.15 7.60 5.87
CA TYR A 163 6.83 7.81 7.28
C TYR A 163 7.86 7.13 8.18
N HIS A 164 8.01 7.64 9.40
CA HIS A 164 8.91 7.11 10.42
C HIS A 164 8.15 6.71 11.68
N ILE A 165 8.58 5.60 12.31
CA ILE A 165 8.18 5.09 13.65
C ILE A 165 9.42 4.82 14.48
#